data_AF-A0A9X8GIJ5-F1
#
_entry.id   AF-A0A9X8GIJ5-F1
#
_cell.length_a   1.000
_cell.length_b   1.000
_cell.length_c   1.000
_cell.angle_alpha   90.00
_cell.angle_beta   90.00
_cell.angle_gamma   90.00
#
_symmetry.space_group_name_H-M   'P 1'
#
loop_
_entity.id
_entity.type
_entity.pdbx_description
1 polymer ?
#
loop_
_entity_poly.entity_id
_entity_poly.type
_entity_poly.pdbx_seq_one_letter_code
_entity_poly.pdbx_strand_id
1 'polypeptide(L)'
;MLKEWLPSDLYKLSRYQTKEWLPFQNSHKKALKVLYKNSLSLRDDYLVVGWYKGNQLLAVCDGEIKDNVFCVTNIVSTSYLFGFSECMMLLDEIAKSRLLSEVYLPDFSDVSLVKNKLLDLGFVRKNHPKPGYYYHVNYHTGIVLGGGGARGSYQIGAWRALKELGVTYSMISGTSVGALNGAFMVQGNLNDAEDMWRDIATNKILNLSLNDKENKTRENLIQGVKNLTLSALKENGADSTPLYHMIETMIDEDQMFDPDKKPIDFYFVTTLAPKMEEIVKSLKDVPKDELSKWLLATSSFYPAMRACEINGQYYVDGGYRNNIPKDILLNHGAKELIVIDVKGPGVIKPVKIPRDICEITISSKWGLGTVLLFDKERAIWNMQLGYLDTMRTFHRYEGNWYALEPNNYKKEAVKLTKHFLMYLKSQKAIKQLGKKVTPRWMVQHHVQPELFSIYLLEETARILSVDPSRVYTIDELSDEIVTVFNEKNDDVNDQMLLSLSEWLADYVKQTVPLSEKTVLTYNYHLIETKVEIIGRLFDISWKPVLQALFIHFLKERKI
;
A
#
# COMPACT_ATOMS: atom_id res chain seq x y z
N MET A 1 15.47 3.17 -4.93
CA MET A 1 14.35 3.51 -4.04
C MET A 1 14.10 4.99 -4.15
N LEU A 2 12.90 5.32 -4.61
CA LEU A 2 12.42 6.67 -4.75
C LEU A 2 11.88 7.21 -3.42
N LYS A 3 12.18 8.47 -3.09
CA LYS A 3 11.58 9.17 -1.95
C LYS A 3 11.24 10.60 -2.32
N GLU A 4 9.98 10.99 -2.11
CA GLU A 4 9.58 12.39 -2.23
C GLU A 4 10.20 13.24 -1.11
N TRP A 5 10.72 14.40 -1.50
CA TRP A 5 11.45 15.34 -0.66
C TRP A 5 10.63 16.59 -0.41
N LEU A 6 10.75 17.09 0.82
CA LEU A 6 10.19 18.39 1.21
C LEU A 6 11.31 19.41 1.38
N PRO A 7 11.01 20.72 1.54
CA PRO A 7 12.04 21.75 1.69
C PRO A 7 13.09 21.41 2.77
N SER A 8 12.66 20.81 3.88
CA SER A 8 13.54 20.32 4.93
C SER A 8 14.52 19.24 4.48
N ASP A 9 14.27 18.44 3.44
CA ASP A 9 15.24 17.43 2.99
C ASP A 9 16.44 18.03 2.24
N LEU A 10 16.30 19.24 1.71
CA LEU A 10 17.33 19.87 0.89
C LEU A 10 18.60 20.25 1.65
N TYR A 11 18.63 20.22 2.99
CA TYR A 11 19.90 20.37 3.74
C TYR A 11 20.88 19.24 3.45
N LYS A 12 20.39 18.08 2.97
CA LYS A 12 21.21 16.92 2.60
C LYS A 12 22.08 17.19 1.37
N LEU A 13 21.77 18.24 0.59
CA LEU A 13 22.54 18.61 -0.58
C LEU A 13 23.71 19.52 -0.18
N SER A 14 24.92 18.97 -0.20
CA SER A 14 26.14 19.78 -0.13
C SER A 14 26.44 20.43 -1.49
N ARG A 15 26.67 21.74 -1.51
CA ARG A 15 27.04 22.48 -2.74
C ARG A 15 28.35 21.99 -3.37
N TYR A 16 29.24 21.39 -2.59
CA TYR A 16 30.56 20.93 -3.03
C TYR A 16 30.58 19.47 -3.50
N GLN A 17 29.50 18.71 -3.26
CA GLN A 17 29.40 17.28 -3.58
C GLN A 17 28.27 16.99 -4.59
N THR A 18 27.69 18.04 -5.17
CA THR A 18 26.60 17.93 -6.14
C THR A 18 27.03 18.49 -7.48
N LYS A 19 26.47 17.94 -8.55
CA LYS A 19 26.64 18.44 -9.91
C LYS A 19 25.33 18.31 -10.66
N GLU A 20 25.00 19.32 -11.46
CA GLU A 20 23.92 19.20 -12.44
C GLU A 20 24.21 18.03 -13.39
N TRP A 21 23.26 17.12 -13.54
CA TRP A 21 23.48 15.91 -14.34
C TRP A 21 23.54 16.24 -15.84
N LEU A 22 22.54 16.99 -16.32
CA LEU A 22 22.54 17.67 -17.61
C LEU A 22 22.37 19.16 -17.39
N PRO A 23 22.90 20.03 -18.25
CA PRO A 23 22.88 21.48 -18.05
C PRO A 23 21.52 22.09 -18.42
N PHE A 24 20.46 21.67 -17.70
CA PHE A 24 19.11 22.22 -17.80
C PHE A 24 19.09 23.72 -17.44
N GLN A 25 20.06 24.16 -16.65
CA GLN A 25 20.27 25.53 -16.23
C GLN A 25 21.66 26.02 -16.65
N ASN A 26 21.78 27.35 -16.83
CA ASN A 26 23.05 27.98 -17.25
C ASN A 26 24.23 27.79 -16.26
N SER A 27 23.96 27.32 -15.04
CA SER A 27 25.01 26.99 -14.05
C SER A 27 24.46 26.12 -12.92
N HIS A 28 25.31 25.27 -12.34
CA HIS A 28 24.98 24.44 -11.17
C HIS A 28 24.42 25.26 -9.99
N LYS A 29 24.98 26.46 -9.74
CA LYS A 29 24.48 27.36 -8.69
C LYS A 29 23.04 27.80 -8.95
N LYS A 30 22.69 28.05 -10.21
CA LYS A 30 21.33 28.40 -10.61
C LYS A 30 20.41 27.18 -10.49
N ALA A 31 20.86 26.00 -10.88
CA ALA A 31 20.13 24.74 -10.72
C ALA A 31 19.70 24.50 -9.27
N LEU A 32 20.63 24.59 -8.33
CA LEU A 32 20.31 24.49 -6.90
C LEU A 32 19.32 25.58 -6.47
N LYS A 33 19.52 26.84 -6.87
CA LYS A 33 18.60 27.94 -6.51
C LYS A 33 17.17 27.70 -7.01
N VAL A 34 17.01 27.16 -8.22
CA VAL A 34 15.70 26.81 -8.80
C VAL A 34 15.06 25.67 -8.01
N LEU A 35 15.82 24.60 -7.74
CA LEU A 35 15.37 23.48 -6.90
C LEU A 35 14.84 23.95 -5.54
N TYR A 36 15.63 24.76 -4.80
CA TYR A 36 15.21 25.33 -3.51
C TYR A 36 13.96 26.22 -3.64
N LYS A 37 13.88 27.05 -4.68
CA LYS A 37 12.72 27.93 -4.88
C LYS A 37 11.46 27.12 -5.13
N ASN A 38 11.54 26.11 -5.98
CA ASN A 38 10.39 25.34 -6.39
C ASN A 38 9.91 24.39 -5.28
N SER A 39 10.81 23.80 -4.49
CA SER A 39 10.42 23.01 -3.32
C SER A 39 9.59 23.83 -2.31
N LEU A 40 9.93 25.11 -2.13
CA LEU A 40 9.21 26.01 -1.21
C LEU A 40 7.81 26.40 -1.70
N SER A 41 7.49 26.17 -2.98
CA SER A 41 6.15 26.48 -3.51
C SER A 41 5.07 25.56 -2.94
N LEU A 42 5.47 24.35 -2.49
CA LEU A 42 4.57 23.33 -1.92
C LEU A 42 3.32 23.10 -2.78
N ARG A 43 3.48 23.17 -4.11
CA ARG A 43 2.41 22.79 -5.02
C ARG A 43 2.32 21.26 -5.09
N ASP A 44 1.11 20.74 -5.17
CA ASP A 44 0.89 19.29 -5.24
C ASP A 44 1.27 18.72 -6.62
N ASP A 45 1.15 19.55 -7.68
CA ASP A 45 1.59 19.25 -9.05
C ASP A 45 3.12 19.24 -9.23
N TYR A 46 3.89 19.71 -8.23
CA TYR A 46 5.33 19.84 -8.31
C TYR A 46 6.02 18.82 -7.40
N LEU A 47 6.87 18.01 -8.00
CA LEU A 47 7.59 16.94 -7.33
C LEU A 47 9.05 17.31 -7.13
N VAL A 48 9.57 16.92 -5.98
CA VAL A 48 11.00 16.88 -5.70
C VAL A 48 11.30 15.50 -5.16
N VAL A 49 12.17 14.76 -5.84
CA VAL A 49 12.33 13.32 -5.61
C VAL A 49 13.81 12.99 -5.46
N GLY A 50 14.16 12.39 -4.32
CA GLY A 50 15.49 11.81 -4.10
C GLY A 50 15.55 10.37 -4.56
N TRP A 51 16.62 10.04 -5.29
CA TRP A 51 16.92 8.69 -5.77
C TRP A 51 18.00 8.03 -4.92
N TYR A 52 17.69 6.90 -4.28
CA TYR A 52 18.58 6.24 -3.34
C TYR A 52 18.98 4.82 -3.75
N LYS A 53 20.20 4.45 -3.41
CA LYS A 53 20.72 3.08 -3.39
C LYS A 53 21.13 2.70 -1.98
N GLY A 54 20.33 1.86 -1.33
CA GLY A 54 20.44 1.67 0.13
C GLY A 54 20.25 3.02 0.84
N ASN A 55 21.21 3.41 1.68
CA ASN A 55 21.20 4.71 2.36
C ASN A 55 21.92 5.83 1.58
N GLN A 56 22.52 5.52 0.42
CA GLN A 56 23.25 6.50 -0.38
C GLN A 56 22.32 7.23 -1.34
N LEU A 57 22.26 8.55 -1.25
CA LEU A 57 21.61 9.42 -2.23
C LEU A 57 22.45 9.48 -3.52
N LEU A 58 21.83 9.18 -4.66
CA LEU A 58 22.47 9.22 -5.98
C LEU A 58 22.15 10.50 -6.75
N ALA A 59 20.89 10.93 -6.72
CA ALA A 59 20.44 12.15 -7.39
C ALA A 59 19.16 12.71 -6.76
N VAL A 60 18.84 13.96 -7.08
CA VAL A 60 17.55 14.60 -6.81
C VAL A 60 16.99 15.12 -8.12
N CYS A 61 15.78 14.73 -8.47
CA CYS A 61 15.05 15.19 -9.64
C CYS A 61 13.88 16.06 -9.18
N ASP A 62 13.66 17.20 -9.83
CA ASP A 62 12.47 18.01 -9.61
C ASP A 62 11.78 18.37 -10.93
N GLY A 63 10.45 18.48 -10.89
CA GLY A 63 9.64 18.66 -12.08
C GLY A 63 8.16 18.84 -11.75
N GLU A 64 7.41 19.27 -12.75
CA GLU A 64 5.97 19.51 -12.67
C GLU A 64 5.23 18.42 -13.43
N ILE A 65 4.13 17.91 -12.88
CA ILE A 65 3.20 17.05 -13.60
C ILE A 65 2.16 17.94 -14.25
N LYS A 66 2.07 17.86 -15.58
CA LYS A 66 1.07 18.60 -16.35
C LYS A 66 0.53 17.71 -17.46
N ASP A 67 -0.79 17.66 -17.59
CA ASP A 67 -1.49 16.94 -18.67
C ASP A 67 -1.00 15.47 -18.82
N ASN A 68 -0.82 14.78 -17.68
CA ASN A 68 -0.28 13.41 -17.61
C ASN A 68 1.17 13.23 -18.10
N VAL A 69 1.95 14.30 -18.11
CA VAL A 69 3.39 14.30 -18.48
C VAL A 69 4.23 14.81 -17.32
N PHE A 70 5.31 14.09 -16.99
CA PHE A 70 6.31 14.59 -16.04
C PHE A 70 7.28 15.54 -16.75
N CYS A 71 7.12 16.84 -16.51
CA CYS A 71 8.00 17.87 -17.04
C CYS A 71 9.19 18.10 -16.09
N VAL A 72 10.33 17.51 -16.41
CA VAL A 72 11.55 17.65 -15.62
C VAL A 72 12.04 19.10 -15.67
N THR A 73 12.28 19.69 -14.50
CA THR A 73 12.90 21.01 -14.38
C THR A 73 14.41 20.89 -14.25
N ASN A 74 14.88 19.95 -13.42
CA ASN A 74 16.29 19.77 -13.13
C ASN A 74 16.57 18.39 -12.51
N ILE A 75 17.80 17.89 -12.70
CA ILE A 75 18.34 16.68 -12.09
C ILE A 75 19.73 16.99 -11.54
N VAL A 76 19.88 16.88 -10.23
CA VAL A 76 21.13 17.13 -9.51
C VAL A 76 21.70 15.80 -9.04
N SER A 77 22.83 15.38 -9.60
CA SER A 77 23.58 14.22 -9.14
C SER A 77 24.36 14.54 -7.87
N THR A 78 24.39 13.58 -6.93
CA THR A 78 25.18 13.60 -5.68
C THR A 78 26.25 12.51 -5.67
N SER A 79 26.35 11.70 -6.74
CA SER A 79 27.22 10.54 -6.81
C SER A 79 27.70 10.30 -8.24
N TYR A 80 28.97 9.93 -8.39
CA TYR A 80 29.52 9.50 -9.68
C TYR A 80 28.88 8.21 -10.21
N LEU A 81 28.15 7.47 -9.35
CA LEU A 81 27.40 6.27 -9.73
C LEU A 81 26.10 6.59 -10.47
N PHE A 82 25.69 7.85 -10.54
CA PHE A 82 24.46 8.24 -11.25
C PHE A 82 24.76 8.50 -12.73
N GLY A 83 24.49 7.50 -13.57
CA GLY A 83 24.64 7.55 -15.02
C GLY A 83 23.30 7.64 -15.76
N PHE A 84 23.34 7.36 -17.06
CA PHE A 84 22.15 7.36 -17.93
C PHE A 84 21.16 6.25 -17.57
N SER A 85 21.64 5.05 -17.25
CA SER A 85 20.78 3.94 -16.83
C SER A 85 20.07 4.25 -15.51
N GLU A 86 20.77 4.80 -14.53
CA GLU A 86 20.17 5.23 -13.25
C GLU A 86 19.16 6.36 -13.44
N CYS A 87 19.43 7.30 -14.36
CA CYS A 87 18.47 8.34 -14.71
C CYS A 87 17.21 7.75 -15.34
N MET A 88 17.34 6.79 -16.28
CA MET A 88 16.17 6.14 -16.86
C MET A 88 15.35 5.40 -15.83
N MET A 89 15.99 4.65 -14.93
CA MET A 89 15.30 3.98 -13.84
C MET A 89 14.55 4.97 -12.94
N LEU A 90 15.18 6.10 -12.60
CA LEU A 90 14.55 7.16 -11.81
C LEU A 90 13.31 7.73 -12.51
N LEU A 91 13.44 8.12 -13.78
CA LEU A 91 12.35 8.73 -14.55
C LEU A 91 11.21 7.74 -14.80
N ASP A 92 11.54 6.47 -15.08
CA ASP A 92 10.57 5.40 -15.30
C ASP A 92 9.82 5.06 -13.99
N GLU A 93 10.50 5.00 -12.84
CA GLU A 93 9.85 4.80 -11.53
C GLU A 93 8.95 5.98 -11.13
N ILE A 94 9.37 7.24 -11.40
CA ILE A 94 8.51 8.43 -11.19
C ILE A 94 7.25 8.33 -12.05
N ALA A 95 7.40 8.00 -13.33
CA ALA A 95 6.28 7.98 -14.27
C ALA A 95 5.31 6.82 -14.00
N LYS A 96 5.83 5.61 -13.80
CA LYS A 96 5.03 4.41 -13.54
C LYS A 96 4.28 4.47 -12.20
N SER A 97 4.92 4.95 -11.14
CA SER A 97 4.26 5.14 -9.84
C SER A 97 3.08 6.13 -9.86
N ARG A 98 2.93 6.93 -10.91
CA ARG A 98 1.86 7.94 -11.06
C ARG A 98 1.02 7.75 -12.32
N LEU A 99 1.29 6.69 -13.09
CA LEU A 99 0.61 6.35 -14.36
C LEU A 99 0.72 7.45 -15.42
N LEU A 100 1.89 8.07 -15.54
CA LEU A 100 2.16 9.15 -16.48
C LEU A 100 2.50 8.63 -17.88
N SER A 101 1.90 9.24 -18.89
CA SER A 101 2.08 8.84 -20.29
C SER A 101 3.48 9.13 -20.85
N GLU A 102 4.06 10.27 -20.47
CA GLU A 102 5.35 10.72 -21.00
C GLU A 102 6.21 11.37 -19.92
N VAL A 103 7.52 11.38 -20.18
CA VAL A 103 8.50 12.21 -19.49
C VAL A 103 9.07 13.22 -20.47
N TYR A 104 9.05 14.49 -20.10
CA TYR A 104 9.58 15.59 -20.89
C TYR A 104 10.86 16.16 -20.26
N LEU A 105 11.91 16.25 -21.06
CA LEU A 105 13.15 16.96 -20.73
C LEU A 105 13.25 18.24 -21.60
N PRO A 106 13.44 19.42 -20.99
CA PRO A 106 13.63 20.66 -21.74
C PRO A 106 14.96 20.65 -22.50
N ASP A 107 15.06 21.46 -23.56
CA ASP A 107 16.33 21.71 -24.24
C ASP A 107 17.38 22.27 -23.25
N PHE A 108 18.61 21.77 -23.35
CA PHE A 108 19.73 22.13 -22.50
C PHE A 108 20.94 22.54 -23.36
N SER A 109 21.88 23.28 -22.79
CA SER A 109 23.08 23.74 -23.50
C SER A 109 24.02 22.56 -23.83
N ASP A 110 24.68 22.57 -24.99
CA ASP A 110 25.65 21.55 -25.44
C ASP A 110 25.06 20.13 -25.66
N VAL A 111 24.15 20.04 -26.62
CA VAL A 111 23.38 18.82 -26.98
C VAL A 111 24.24 17.77 -27.70
N SER A 112 25.36 18.18 -28.32
CA SER A 112 26.17 17.37 -29.24
C SER A 112 26.58 16.01 -28.68
N LEU A 113 27.01 15.99 -27.41
CA LEU A 113 27.61 14.82 -26.77
C LEU A 113 26.59 13.87 -26.14
N VAL A 114 25.37 14.35 -25.89
CA VAL A 114 24.33 13.64 -25.12
C VAL A 114 23.18 13.18 -26.02
N LYS A 115 22.99 13.84 -27.17
CA LYS A 115 21.90 13.55 -28.11
C LYS A 115 21.79 12.07 -28.45
N ASN A 116 22.87 11.45 -28.91
CA ASN A 116 22.84 10.05 -29.33
C ASN A 116 22.46 9.13 -28.17
N LYS A 117 22.99 9.38 -26.97
CA LYS A 117 22.64 8.61 -25.78
C LYS A 117 21.16 8.73 -25.41
N LEU A 118 20.56 9.92 -25.51
CA LEU A 118 19.13 10.07 -25.23
C LEU A 118 18.28 9.34 -26.27
N LEU A 119 18.66 9.38 -27.55
CA LEU A 119 17.99 8.61 -28.60
C LEU A 119 18.11 7.09 -28.33
N ASP A 120 19.29 6.62 -27.92
CA ASP A 120 19.52 5.20 -27.56
C ASP A 120 18.66 4.76 -26.36
N LEU A 121 18.30 5.67 -25.46
CA LEU A 121 17.41 5.41 -24.31
C LEU A 121 15.92 5.56 -24.69
N GLY A 122 15.60 5.85 -25.95
CA GLY A 122 14.24 5.95 -26.45
C GLY A 122 13.60 7.33 -26.35
N PHE A 123 14.35 8.39 -26.00
CA PHE A 123 13.83 9.75 -26.11
C PHE A 123 13.71 10.18 -27.57
N VAL A 124 12.65 10.89 -27.90
CA VAL A 124 12.40 11.49 -29.21
C VAL A 124 12.37 13.00 -29.06
N ARG A 125 13.13 13.70 -29.90
CA ARG A 125 13.08 15.17 -29.94
C ARG A 125 11.81 15.63 -30.66
N LYS A 126 11.02 16.48 -30.02
CA LYS A 126 9.83 17.12 -30.61
C LYS A 126 9.94 18.64 -30.51
N ASN A 127 9.28 19.36 -31.42
CA ASN A 127 9.18 20.84 -31.37
C ASN A 127 7.83 21.31 -30.79
N HIS A 128 6.81 20.44 -30.80
CA HIS A 128 5.48 20.68 -30.24
C HIS A 128 5.12 19.56 -29.24
N PRO A 129 4.37 19.84 -28.15
CA PRO A 129 3.83 21.15 -27.76
C PRO A 129 4.89 22.14 -27.24
N LYS A 130 6.03 21.65 -26.75
CA LYS A 130 7.22 22.46 -26.42
C LYS A 130 8.48 21.82 -27.02
N PRO A 131 9.50 22.61 -27.43
CA PRO A 131 10.77 22.06 -27.89
C PRO A 131 11.52 21.32 -26.77
N GLY A 132 11.86 20.06 -27.00
CA GLY A 132 12.64 19.25 -26.07
C GLY A 132 12.62 17.76 -26.41
N TYR A 133 12.98 16.94 -25.44
CA TYR A 133 13.05 15.47 -25.55
C TYR A 133 11.88 14.83 -24.79
N TYR A 134 11.19 13.92 -25.45
CA TYR A 134 10.04 13.20 -24.90
C TYR A 134 10.34 11.71 -24.86
N TYR A 135 10.10 11.09 -23.72
CA TYR A 135 10.11 9.65 -23.56
C TYR A 135 8.70 9.17 -23.32
N HIS A 136 8.22 8.28 -24.19
CA HIS A 136 6.94 7.60 -24.01
C HIS A 136 7.13 6.44 -23.04
N VAL A 137 6.33 6.43 -21.97
CA VAL A 137 6.44 5.42 -20.93
C VAL A 137 5.77 4.14 -21.42
N ASN A 138 6.54 3.07 -21.51
CA ASN A 138 6.03 1.79 -21.98
C ASN A 138 5.50 0.97 -20.81
N TYR A 139 4.20 0.67 -20.85
CA TYR A 139 3.51 -0.17 -19.88
C TYR A 139 3.40 -1.60 -20.41
N HIS A 140 4.00 -2.53 -19.66
CA HIS A 140 3.86 -3.97 -19.88
C HIS A 140 3.73 -4.66 -18.52
N THR A 141 2.55 -4.41 -17.94
CA THR A 141 2.26 -4.64 -16.53
C THR A 141 1.87 -6.10 -16.29
N GLY A 142 2.59 -6.76 -15.39
CA GLY A 142 2.20 -8.03 -14.79
C GLY A 142 1.58 -7.83 -13.41
N ILE A 143 0.47 -8.50 -13.12
CA ILE A 143 -0.18 -8.44 -11.80
C ILE A 143 0.11 -9.72 -11.01
N VAL A 144 0.66 -9.56 -9.82
CA VAL A 144 0.96 -10.66 -8.91
C VAL A 144 -0.02 -10.64 -7.75
N LEU A 145 -0.80 -11.71 -7.59
CA LEU A 145 -1.83 -11.83 -6.57
C LEU A 145 -1.39 -12.84 -5.50
N GLY A 146 -1.11 -12.35 -4.29
CA GLY A 146 -0.66 -13.19 -3.19
C GLY A 146 -1.76 -14.11 -2.63
N GLY A 147 -1.38 -15.27 -2.09
CA GLY A 147 -2.31 -16.13 -1.35
C GLY A 147 -2.71 -15.55 0.01
N GLY A 148 -3.89 -15.93 0.52
CA GLY A 148 -4.40 -15.40 1.80
C GLY A 148 -5.84 -15.72 2.20
N GLY A 149 -6.54 -16.65 1.51
CA GLY A 149 -7.92 -17.05 1.85
C GLY A 149 -8.90 -15.88 1.85
N ALA A 150 -9.66 -15.72 2.94
CA ALA A 150 -10.68 -14.66 3.10
C ALA A 150 -10.15 -13.23 2.93
N ARG A 151 -8.83 -13.01 3.10
CA ARG A 151 -8.18 -11.72 2.84
C ARG A 151 -8.16 -11.34 1.36
N GLY A 152 -8.45 -12.29 0.46
CA GLY A 152 -8.55 -12.07 -0.99
C GLY A 152 -9.55 -11.00 -1.40
N SER A 153 -10.57 -10.72 -0.58
CA SER A 153 -11.49 -9.58 -0.75
C SER A 153 -10.74 -8.24 -0.98
N TYR A 154 -9.60 -8.04 -0.32
CA TYR A 154 -8.75 -6.88 -0.52
C TYR A 154 -8.27 -6.70 -1.97
N GLN A 155 -7.96 -7.81 -2.65
CA GLN A 155 -7.46 -7.79 -4.03
C GLN A 155 -8.53 -7.31 -5.02
N ILE A 156 -9.81 -7.59 -4.77
CA ILE A 156 -10.91 -7.11 -5.62
C ILE A 156 -11.05 -5.59 -5.50
N GLY A 157 -10.93 -5.06 -4.28
CA GLY A 157 -10.86 -3.63 -4.04
C GLY A 157 -9.71 -2.95 -4.79
N ALA A 158 -8.53 -3.56 -4.73
CA ALA A 158 -7.37 -3.10 -5.47
C ALA A 158 -7.59 -3.17 -7.00
N TRP A 159 -8.20 -4.25 -7.50
CA TRP A 159 -8.54 -4.39 -8.90
C TRP A 159 -9.53 -3.32 -9.37
N ARG A 160 -10.56 -3.00 -8.56
CA ARG A 160 -11.47 -1.87 -8.85
C ARG A 160 -10.70 -0.58 -9.05
N ALA A 161 -9.81 -0.22 -8.12
CA ALA A 161 -9.00 0.98 -8.23
C ALA A 161 -8.07 0.96 -9.46
N LEU A 162 -7.41 -0.16 -9.75
CA LEU A 162 -6.58 -0.30 -10.96
C LEU A 162 -7.39 -0.09 -12.24
N LYS A 163 -8.61 -0.64 -12.31
CA LYS A 163 -9.51 -0.48 -13.45
C LYS A 163 -9.95 0.99 -13.63
N GLU A 164 -10.31 1.67 -12.55
CA GLU A 164 -10.66 3.10 -12.56
C GLU A 164 -9.47 3.99 -12.97
N LEU A 165 -8.26 3.60 -12.58
CA LEU A 165 -7.02 4.28 -12.97
C LEU A 165 -6.60 4.01 -14.42
N GLY A 166 -7.32 3.15 -15.15
CA GLY A 166 -7.01 2.79 -16.52
C GLY A 166 -5.75 1.92 -16.65
N VAL A 167 -5.35 1.22 -15.59
CA VAL A 167 -4.19 0.32 -15.63
C VAL A 167 -4.53 -0.90 -16.49
N THR A 168 -3.77 -1.08 -17.57
CA THR A 168 -3.87 -2.26 -18.43
C THR A 168 -2.78 -3.27 -18.06
N TYR A 169 -3.13 -4.55 -18.00
CA TYR A 169 -2.21 -5.64 -17.73
C TYR A 169 -2.26 -6.70 -18.83
N SER A 170 -1.15 -7.40 -19.05
CA SER A 170 -1.03 -8.48 -20.04
C SER A 170 -0.69 -9.83 -19.42
N MET A 171 -0.32 -9.85 -18.15
CA MET A 171 0.04 -11.07 -17.44
C MET A 171 -0.48 -11.05 -16.01
N ILE A 172 -0.88 -12.21 -15.51
CA ILE A 172 -1.32 -12.39 -14.14
C ILE A 172 -0.67 -13.66 -13.57
N SER A 173 -0.14 -13.58 -12.36
CA SER A 173 0.25 -14.75 -11.58
C SER A 173 -0.47 -14.74 -10.23
N GLY A 174 -1.09 -15.85 -9.85
CA GLY A 174 -1.80 -15.95 -8.58
C GLY A 174 -1.49 -17.22 -7.79
N THR A 175 -1.61 -17.14 -6.47
CA THR A 175 -1.52 -18.30 -5.58
C THR A 175 -2.75 -18.37 -4.69
N SER A 176 -3.35 -19.55 -4.51
CA SER A 176 -4.52 -19.74 -3.65
C SER A 176 -5.68 -18.83 -4.07
N VAL A 177 -6.29 -18.10 -3.13
CA VAL A 177 -7.31 -17.09 -3.45
C VAL A 177 -6.84 -16.07 -4.49
N GLY A 178 -5.54 -15.78 -4.57
CA GLY A 178 -4.98 -14.90 -5.59
C GLY A 178 -5.12 -15.48 -7.00
N ALA A 179 -5.05 -16.80 -7.17
CA ALA A 179 -5.35 -17.44 -8.44
C ALA A 179 -6.84 -17.37 -8.79
N LEU A 180 -7.73 -17.57 -7.80
CA LEU A 180 -9.18 -17.44 -8.00
C LEU A 180 -9.57 -16.03 -8.44
N ASN A 181 -9.07 -15.01 -7.74
CA ASN A 181 -9.26 -13.61 -8.12
C ASN A 181 -8.60 -13.30 -9.48
N GLY A 182 -7.43 -13.90 -9.75
CA GLY A 182 -6.76 -13.80 -11.05
C GLY A 182 -7.62 -14.31 -12.20
N ALA A 183 -8.37 -15.38 -12.01
CA ALA A 183 -9.31 -15.90 -13.00
C ALA A 183 -10.44 -14.90 -13.28
N PHE A 184 -11.02 -14.25 -12.27
CA PHE A 184 -11.96 -13.14 -12.49
C PHE A 184 -11.34 -11.99 -13.30
N MET A 185 -10.08 -11.65 -13.01
CA MET A 185 -9.35 -10.60 -13.73
C MET A 185 -9.09 -10.91 -15.19
N VAL A 186 -8.91 -12.19 -15.54
CA VAL A 186 -8.81 -12.68 -16.92
C VAL A 186 -10.16 -12.54 -17.64
N GLN A 187 -11.26 -12.96 -16.98
CA GLN A 187 -12.61 -12.85 -17.54
C GLN A 187 -13.01 -11.37 -17.78
N GLY A 188 -12.57 -10.48 -16.89
CA GLY A 188 -12.85 -9.04 -16.93
C GLY A 188 -14.10 -8.60 -16.15
N ASN A 189 -14.75 -9.55 -15.44
CA ASN A 189 -16.01 -9.34 -14.74
C ASN A 189 -15.80 -8.89 -13.28
N LEU A 190 -15.52 -7.60 -13.09
CA LEU A 190 -15.33 -7.03 -11.76
C LEU A 190 -16.59 -7.10 -10.88
N ASN A 191 -17.77 -6.88 -11.47
CA ASN A 191 -19.03 -6.88 -10.71
C ASN A 191 -19.31 -8.26 -10.12
N ASP A 192 -19.19 -9.32 -10.93
CA ASP A 192 -19.38 -10.70 -10.47
C ASP A 192 -18.41 -11.05 -9.33
N ALA A 193 -17.17 -10.58 -9.41
CA ALA A 193 -16.19 -10.75 -8.34
C ALA A 193 -16.60 -9.99 -7.06
N GLU A 194 -17.05 -8.74 -7.16
CA GLU A 194 -17.54 -7.99 -6.00
C GLU A 194 -18.77 -8.66 -5.37
N ASP A 195 -19.74 -9.06 -6.18
CA ASP A 195 -20.99 -9.69 -5.72
C ASP A 195 -20.70 -11.02 -5.02
N MET A 196 -19.79 -11.83 -5.57
CA MET A 196 -19.30 -13.03 -4.92
C MET A 196 -18.76 -12.74 -3.51
N TRP A 197 -17.87 -11.77 -3.36
CA TRP A 197 -17.30 -11.42 -2.06
C TRP A 197 -18.32 -10.77 -1.12
N ARG A 198 -19.37 -10.11 -1.64
CA ARG A 198 -20.48 -9.58 -0.85
C ARG A 198 -21.42 -10.66 -0.35
N ASP A 199 -21.46 -11.83 -0.98
CA ASP A 199 -22.36 -12.92 -0.62
C ASP A 199 -21.65 -14.14 -0.02
N ILE A 200 -20.32 -14.02 0.15
CA ILE A 200 -19.45 -15.04 0.71
C ILE A 200 -19.73 -15.26 2.20
N ALA A 201 -19.71 -16.53 2.61
CA ALA A 201 -19.85 -16.91 4.01
C ALA A 201 -19.06 -18.21 4.26
N THR A 202 -18.58 -18.39 5.48
CA THR A 202 -17.70 -19.53 5.83
C THR A 202 -18.37 -20.88 5.56
N ASN A 203 -19.65 -21.00 5.88
CA ASN A 203 -20.47 -22.21 5.65
C ASN A 203 -20.76 -22.50 4.17
N LYS A 204 -20.63 -21.50 3.28
CA LYS A 204 -20.74 -21.69 1.83
C LYS A 204 -19.45 -22.20 1.19
N ILE A 205 -18.31 -22.06 1.88
CA ILE A 205 -16.99 -22.45 1.37
C ILE A 205 -16.52 -23.75 2.00
N LEU A 206 -16.75 -23.90 3.31
CA LEU A 206 -16.41 -25.09 4.07
C LEU A 206 -17.70 -25.69 4.61
N ASN A 207 -17.90 -27.00 4.43
CA ASN A 207 -19.07 -27.71 4.94
C ASN A 207 -18.95 -27.91 6.47
N LEU A 208 -19.08 -26.83 7.23
CA LEU A 208 -18.86 -26.80 8.67
C LEU A 208 -20.08 -26.17 9.35
N SER A 209 -20.77 -26.96 10.17
CA SER A 209 -21.90 -26.52 10.99
C SER A 209 -21.43 -25.59 12.11
N LEU A 210 -21.34 -24.30 11.83
CA LEU A 210 -21.27 -23.27 12.88
C LEU A 210 -22.71 -22.98 13.29
N ASN A 211 -23.06 -23.21 14.56
CA ASN A 211 -24.40 -22.88 15.06
C ASN A 211 -24.60 -21.36 15.01
N ASP A 212 -25.36 -20.90 14.02
CA ASP A 212 -25.57 -19.48 13.65
C ASP A 212 -26.43 -18.66 14.65
N LYS A 213 -26.57 -19.05 15.92
CA LYS A 213 -27.56 -18.44 16.82
C LYS A 213 -27.09 -17.96 18.20
N GLU A 214 -25.80 -18.00 18.52
CA GLU A 214 -25.34 -17.42 19.78
C GLU A 214 -24.43 -16.23 19.52
N ASN A 215 -24.62 -15.18 20.34
CA ASN A 215 -23.87 -13.93 20.32
C ASN A 215 -22.43 -14.13 19.83
N LYS A 216 -21.95 -13.23 18.95
CA LYS A 216 -20.55 -13.13 18.49
C LYS A 216 -19.61 -12.76 19.66
N THR A 217 -19.70 -13.47 20.79
CA THR A 217 -18.82 -13.33 21.94
C THR A 217 -17.47 -13.97 21.66
N ARG A 218 -16.43 -13.41 22.28
CA ARG A 218 -15.02 -13.84 22.27
C ARG A 218 -14.82 -15.36 22.29
N GLU A 219 -15.52 -16.05 23.18
CA GLU A 219 -15.34 -17.47 23.44
C GLU A 219 -15.89 -18.34 22.30
N ASN A 220 -17.02 -17.93 21.71
CA ASN A 220 -17.66 -18.63 20.60
C ASN A 220 -16.83 -18.56 19.31
N LEU A 221 -16.18 -17.43 19.02
CA LEU A 221 -15.32 -17.29 17.83
C LEU A 221 -14.02 -18.11 17.96
N ILE A 222 -13.40 -18.12 19.16
CA ILE A 222 -12.22 -18.95 19.46
C ILE A 222 -12.56 -20.43 19.38
N GLN A 223 -13.67 -20.82 20.00
CA GLN A 223 -14.11 -22.21 20.01
C GLN A 223 -14.50 -22.66 18.60
N GLY A 224 -15.13 -21.78 17.80
CA GLY A 224 -15.38 -21.98 16.38
C GLY A 224 -14.10 -22.30 15.62
N VAL A 225 -13.14 -21.38 15.55
CA VAL A 225 -11.88 -21.58 14.80
C VAL A 225 -11.10 -22.82 15.26
N LYS A 226 -11.02 -23.08 16.58
CA LYS A 226 -10.38 -24.28 17.12
C LYS A 226 -11.11 -25.55 16.72
N ASN A 227 -12.43 -25.58 16.83
CA ASN A 227 -13.25 -26.73 16.44
C ASN A 227 -13.13 -26.98 14.92
N LEU A 228 -13.17 -25.94 14.08
CA LEU A 228 -12.98 -26.06 12.63
C LEU A 228 -11.64 -26.72 12.30
N THR A 229 -10.55 -26.24 12.92
CA THR A 229 -9.20 -26.75 12.67
C THR A 229 -9.02 -28.18 13.20
N LEU A 230 -9.58 -28.49 14.37
CA LEU A 230 -9.50 -29.82 14.99
C LEU A 230 -10.36 -30.87 14.28
N SER A 231 -11.55 -30.49 13.80
CA SER A 231 -12.42 -31.38 13.02
C SER A 231 -11.80 -31.67 11.65
N ALA A 232 -11.27 -30.65 10.97
CA ALA A 232 -10.57 -30.83 9.70
C ALA A 232 -9.36 -31.78 9.83
N LEU A 233 -8.60 -31.70 10.92
CA LEU A 233 -7.50 -32.64 11.21
C LEU A 233 -7.98 -34.09 11.40
N LYS A 234 -9.16 -34.30 11.99
CA LYS A 234 -9.75 -35.64 12.19
C LYS A 234 -10.31 -36.25 10.90
N GLU A 235 -10.77 -35.42 9.97
CA GLU A 235 -11.42 -35.83 8.71
C GLU A 235 -10.48 -35.80 7.48
N ASN A 236 -9.18 -35.60 7.71
CA ASN A 236 -8.15 -35.45 6.67
C ASN A 236 -8.41 -34.25 5.72
N GLY A 237 -8.81 -33.13 6.32
CA GLY A 237 -9.23 -31.89 5.68
C GLY A 237 -10.75 -31.76 5.60
N ALA A 238 -11.25 -30.53 5.74
CA ALA A 238 -12.66 -30.23 5.48
C ALA A 238 -13.00 -30.48 4.01
N ASP A 239 -14.25 -30.92 3.76
CA ASP A 239 -14.76 -31.14 2.41
C ASP A 239 -14.73 -29.83 1.60
N SER A 240 -14.06 -29.89 0.45
CA SER A 240 -13.85 -28.77 -0.46
C SER A 240 -14.86 -28.73 -1.62
N THR A 241 -15.84 -29.64 -1.64
CA THR A 241 -16.93 -29.68 -2.63
C THR A 241 -17.71 -28.36 -2.75
N PRO A 242 -18.06 -27.64 -1.66
CA PRO A 242 -18.73 -26.35 -1.77
C PRO A 242 -17.88 -25.29 -2.50
N LEU A 243 -16.59 -25.22 -2.19
CA LEU A 243 -15.66 -24.34 -2.89
C LEU A 243 -15.51 -24.74 -4.37
N TYR A 244 -15.46 -26.04 -4.67
CA TYR A 244 -15.39 -26.52 -6.04
C TYR A 244 -16.60 -26.06 -6.88
N HIS A 245 -17.83 -26.27 -6.39
CA HIS A 245 -19.03 -25.81 -7.08
C HIS A 245 -19.10 -24.28 -7.20
N MET A 246 -18.61 -23.58 -6.18
CA MET A 246 -18.47 -22.12 -6.23
C MET A 246 -17.54 -21.70 -7.38
N ILE A 247 -16.37 -22.36 -7.52
CA ILE A 247 -15.44 -22.11 -8.63
C ILE A 247 -16.09 -22.47 -9.98
N GLU A 248 -16.71 -23.65 -10.11
CA GLU A 248 -17.40 -24.05 -11.35
C GLU A 248 -18.48 -23.05 -11.80
N THR A 249 -19.19 -22.45 -10.85
CA THR A 249 -20.24 -21.46 -11.16
C THR A 249 -19.63 -20.11 -11.60
N MET A 250 -18.42 -19.79 -11.14
CA MET A 250 -17.76 -18.49 -11.34
C MET A 250 -16.84 -18.42 -12.55
N ILE A 251 -16.38 -19.58 -13.02
CA ILE A 251 -15.46 -19.67 -14.15
C ILE A 251 -16.26 -19.97 -15.41
N ASP A 252 -16.42 -18.95 -16.24
CA ASP A 252 -16.92 -19.11 -17.60
C ASP A 252 -15.74 -19.47 -18.52
N GLU A 253 -15.66 -20.75 -18.89
CA GLU A 253 -14.60 -21.27 -19.77
C GLU A 253 -14.60 -20.60 -21.15
N ASP A 254 -15.76 -20.20 -21.67
CA ASP A 254 -15.82 -19.52 -22.96
C ASP A 254 -15.23 -18.11 -22.86
N GLN A 255 -15.48 -17.40 -21.76
CA GLN A 255 -14.88 -16.09 -21.49
C GLN A 255 -13.38 -16.16 -21.17
N MET A 256 -12.91 -17.24 -20.53
CA MET A 256 -11.50 -17.47 -20.20
C MET A 256 -10.64 -17.77 -21.42
N PHE A 257 -11.21 -18.48 -22.41
CA PHE A 257 -10.51 -18.92 -23.61
C PHE A 257 -11.00 -18.19 -24.88
N ASP A 258 -11.65 -17.03 -24.72
CA ASP A 258 -12.18 -16.21 -25.80
C ASP A 258 -11.05 -15.72 -26.74
N PRO A 259 -11.03 -16.14 -28.02
CA PRO A 259 -9.99 -15.76 -28.97
C PRO A 259 -10.09 -14.29 -29.43
N ASP A 260 -11.24 -13.65 -29.27
CA ASP A 260 -11.48 -12.26 -29.69
C ASP A 260 -11.05 -11.26 -28.61
N LYS A 261 -10.84 -11.73 -27.36
CA LYS A 261 -10.26 -10.91 -26.29
C LYS A 261 -8.76 -10.79 -26.42
N LYS A 262 -8.24 -9.66 -25.93
CA LYS A 262 -6.79 -9.48 -25.79
C LYS A 262 -6.25 -10.58 -24.86
N PRO A 263 -5.30 -11.41 -25.30
CA PRO A 263 -4.82 -12.53 -24.50
C PRO A 263 -4.10 -11.99 -23.26
N ILE A 264 -4.47 -12.55 -22.10
CA ILE A 264 -3.79 -12.34 -20.82
C ILE A 264 -3.07 -13.65 -20.49
N ASP A 265 -1.75 -13.61 -20.32
CA ASP A 265 -1.01 -14.79 -19.88
C ASP A 265 -1.27 -14.99 -18.38
N PHE A 266 -2.07 -16.00 -18.05
CA PHE A 266 -2.43 -16.32 -16.68
C PHE A 266 -1.66 -17.54 -16.18
N TYR A 267 -1.01 -17.37 -15.04
CA TYR A 267 -0.27 -18.41 -14.33
C TYR A 267 -0.78 -18.56 -12.91
N PHE A 268 -0.75 -19.78 -12.39
CA PHE A 268 -1.05 -20.02 -10.98
C PHE A 268 -0.22 -21.15 -10.41
N VAL A 269 -0.03 -21.12 -9.08
CA VAL A 269 0.86 -22.04 -8.37
C VAL A 269 0.07 -23.01 -7.51
N THR A 270 0.41 -24.29 -7.56
CA THR A 270 -0.01 -25.32 -6.61
C THR A 270 1.20 -26.09 -6.11
N THR A 271 1.04 -26.85 -5.04
CA THR A 271 2.11 -27.67 -4.47
C THR A 271 1.76 -29.15 -4.61
N LEU A 272 2.64 -29.93 -5.25
CA LEU A 272 2.50 -31.39 -5.35
C LEU A 272 2.78 -32.03 -3.99
N ALA A 273 1.83 -32.79 -3.44
CA ALA A 273 1.99 -33.56 -2.21
C ALA A 273 2.16 -35.07 -2.49
N PRO A 274 2.96 -35.81 -1.70
CA PRO A 274 3.68 -35.38 -0.49
C PRO A 274 5.09 -34.85 -0.77
N LYS A 275 5.57 -34.83 -2.03
CA LYS A 275 6.92 -34.35 -2.38
C LYS A 275 7.16 -32.90 -2.00
N MET A 276 6.08 -32.12 -1.88
CA MET A 276 6.06 -30.70 -1.63
C MET A 276 6.92 -29.97 -2.67
N GLU A 277 6.59 -30.14 -3.94
CA GLU A 277 7.25 -29.48 -5.08
C GLU A 277 6.35 -28.38 -5.64
N GLU A 278 6.94 -27.25 -6.05
CA GLU A 278 6.23 -26.14 -6.69
C GLU A 278 5.80 -26.57 -8.10
N ILE A 279 4.50 -26.49 -8.39
CA ILE A 279 3.93 -26.74 -9.71
C ILE A 279 3.29 -25.45 -10.21
N VAL A 280 3.80 -24.94 -11.33
CA VAL A 280 3.25 -23.78 -12.02
C VAL A 280 2.38 -24.26 -13.17
N LYS A 281 1.17 -23.71 -13.29
CA LYS A 281 0.28 -23.95 -14.43
C LYS A 281 0.06 -22.64 -15.18
N SER A 282 0.08 -22.73 -16.50
CA SER A 282 -0.44 -21.68 -17.37
C SER A 282 -1.85 -22.03 -17.80
N LEU A 283 -2.72 -21.04 -17.95
CA LEU A 283 -4.06 -21.22 -18.53
C LEU A 283 -4.02 -21.95 -19.88
N LYS A 284 -2.97 -21.70 -20.69
CA LYS A 284 -2.80 -22.31 -22.02
C LYS A 284 -2.49 -23.81 -21.96
N ASP A 285 -1.94 -24.28 -20.84
CA ASP A 285 -1.48 -25.66 -20.67
C ASP A 285 -2.51 -26.53 -19.93
N VAL A 286 -3.62 -25.94 -19.50
CA VAL A 286 -4.66 -26.61 -18.71
C VAL A 286 -5.84 -26.95 -19.61
N PRO A 287 -6.27 -28.24 -19.66
CA PRO A 287 -7.52 -28.60 -20.33
C PRO A 287 -8.69 -27.81 -19.77
N LYS A 288 -9.61 -27.35 -20.65
CA LYS A 288 -10.73 -26.48 -20.26
C LYS A 288 -11.54 -27.08 -19.11
N ASP A 289 -11.91 -28.35 -19.24
CA ASP A 289 -12.68 -29.14 -18.29
C ASP A 289 -11.96 -29.44 -16.97
N GLU A 290 -10.64 -29.25 -16.91
CA GLU A 290 -9.86 -29.39 -15.67
C GLU A 290 -9.60 -28.05 -14.95
N LEU A 291 -9.91 -26.90 -15.57
CA LEU A 291 -9.49 -25.59 -15.05
C LEU A 291 -10.01 -25.33 -13.62
N SER A 292 -11.31 -25.55 -13.39
CA SER A 292 -11.93 -25.40 -12.07
C SER A 292 -11.27 -26.29 -11.01
N LYS A 293 -10.84 -27.49 -11.42
CA LYS A 293 -10.15 -28.44 -10.54
C LYS A 293 -8.73 -28.00 -10.20
N TRP A 294 -8.00 -27.45 -11.17
CA TRP A 294 -6.68 -26.86 -10.94
C TRP A 294 -6.75 -25.58 -10.07
N LEU A 295 -7.81 -24.78 -10.23
CA LEU A 295 -8.10 -23.63 -9.37
C LEU A 295 -8.48 -24.03 -7.93
N LEU A 296 -9.15 -25.17 -7.76
CA LEU A 296 -9.33 -25.78 -6.44
C LEU A 296 -7.99 -26.23 -5.84
N ALA A 297 -7.14 -26.90 -6.62
CA ALA A 297 -5.85 -27.40 -6.16
C ALA A 297 -4.91 -26.30 -5.64
N THR A 298 -4.88 -25.12 -6.28
CA THR A 298 -4.09 -23.98 -5.78
C THR A 298 -4.61 -23.40 -4.46
N SER A 299 -5.88 -23.62 -4.11
CA SER A 299 -6.55 -23.10 -2.90
C SER A 299 -6.84 -24.15 -1.80
N SER A 300 -6.45 -25.41 -2.01
CA SER A 300 -6.59 -26.51 -1.04
C SER A 300 -5.61 -26.37 0.15
N PHE A 301 -5.96 -25.54 1.14
CA PHE A 301 -5.14 -25.25 2.33
C PHE A 301 -5.11 -26.39 3.37
N TYR A 302 -4.34 -27.44 3.11
CA TYR A 302 -4.22 -28.62 3.99
C TYR A 302 -3.48 -28.33 5.32
N PRO A 303 -3.98 -28.76 6.50
CA PRO A 303 -5.06 -29.71 6.72
C PRO A 303 -6.42 -29.05 6.98
N ALA A 304 -6.57 -27.73 6.83
CA ALA A 304 -7.88 -27.09 6.99
C ALA A 304 -8.85 -27.52 5.89
N MET A 305 -8.35 -27.70 4.67
CA MET A 305 -9.08 -28.20 3.51
C MET A 305 -8.45 -29.48 2.99
N ARG A 306 -9.26 -30.37 2.42
CA ARG A 306 -8.74 -31.60 1.80
C ARG A 306 -7.85 -31.29 0.58
N ALA A 307 -6.80 -32.09 0.41
CA ALA A 307 -5.96 -32.05 -0.78
C ALA A 307 -6.77 -32.40 -2.03
N CYS A 308 -6.51 -31.70 -3.14
CA CYS A 308 -7.19 -31.96 -4.40
C CYS A 308 -6.49 -33.09 -5.17
N GLU A 309 -7.23 -34.10 -5.61
CA GLU A 309 -6.68 -35.18 -6.42
C GLU A 309 -6.89 -34.91 -7.91
N ILE A 310 -5.81 -34.78 -8.68
CA ILE A 310 -5.85 -34.62 -10.14
C ILE A 310 -4.97 -35.71 -10.74
N ASN A 311 -5.56 -36.53 -11.61
CA ASN A 311 -4.85 -37.60 -12.34
C ASN A 311 -4.03 -38.54 -11.43
N GLY A 312 -4.61 -38.92 -10.28
CA GLY A 312 -3.99 -39.82 -9.29
C GLY A 312 -2.86 -39.19 -8.45
N GLN A 313 -2.66 -37.87 -8.55
CA GLN A 313 -1.71 -37.12 -7.74
C GLN A 313 -2.44 -36.12 -6.85
N TYR A 314 -1.89 -35.88 -5.65
CA TYR A 314 -2.47 -34.96 -4.69
C TYR A 314 -1.78 -33.60 -4.74
N TYR A 315 -2.59 -32.56 -4.74
CA TYR A 315 -2.18 -31.17 -4.80
C TYR A 315 -2.76 -30.40 -3.63
N VAL A 316 -1.96 -29.48 -3.09
CA VAL A 316 -2.33 -28.59 -1.99
C VAL A 316 -1.97 -27.15 -2.33
N ASP A 317 -2.36 -26.23 -1.46
CA ASP A 317 -2.23 -24.79 -1.67
C ASP A 317 -0.84 -24.36 -2.17
N GLY A 318 -0.79 -23.48 -3.18
CA GLY A 318 0.49 -23.01 -3.72
C GLY A 318 1.32 -22.22 -2.71
N GLY A 319 0.69 -21.66 -1.68
CA GLY A 319 1.29 -20.87 -0.63
C GLY A 319 2.34 -21.62 0.19
N TYR A 320 2.33 -22.96 0.21
CA TYR A 320 3.40 -23.74 0.86
C TYR A 320 4.77 -23.62 0.18
N ARG A 321 4.81 -23.13 -1.07
CA ARG A 321 6.05 -22.97 -1.85
C ARG A 321 6.26 -21.58 -2.41
N ASN A 322 5.21 -20.94 -2.91
CA ASN A 322 5.34 -19.62 -3.51
C ASN A 322 4.06 -18.82 -3.32
N ASN A 323 3.97 -18.08 -2.21
CA ASN A 323 2.81 -17.27 -1.88
C ASN A 323 2.70 -15.98 -2.70
N ILE A 324 3.82 -15.47 -3.24
CA ILE A 324 3.88 -14.26 -4.07
C ILE A 324 4.65 -14.62 -5.35
N PRO A 325 3.97 -15.16 -6.37
CA PRO A 325 4.60 -15.82 -7.53
C PRO A 325 5.19 -14.85 -8.58
N LYS A 326 5.91 -13.82 -8.12
CA LYS A 326 6.46 -12.76 -8.97
C LYS A 326 7.61 -13.22 -9.88
N ASP A 327 8.37 -14.24 -9.46
CA ASP A 327 9.40 -14.85 -10.30
C ASP A 327 8.84 -15.42 -11.60
N ILE A 328 7.60 -15.92 -11.58
CA ILE A 328 6.94 -16.49 -12.75
C ILE A 328 6.78 -15.40 -13.82
N LEU A 329 6.25 -14.23 -13.46
CA LEU A 329 6.06 -13.14 -14.42
C LEU A 329 7.38 -12.56 -14.91
N LEU A 330 8.39 -12.47 -14.04
CA LEU A 330 9.74 -12.04 -14.44
C LEU A 330 10.35 -12.98 -15.48
N ASN A 331 10.21 -14.30 -15.28
CA ASN A 331 10.73 -15.31 -16.21
C ASN A 331 9.98 -15.31 -17.56
N HIS A 332 8.76 -14.76 -17.59
CA HIS A 332 7.95 -14.62 -18.81
C HIS A 332 7.99 -13.21 -19.42
N GLY A 333 8.93 -12.36 -18.97
CA GLY A 333 9.25 -11.11 -19.65
C GLY A 333 8.52 -9.86 -19.15
N ALA A 334 7.89 -9.91 -17.96
CA ALA A 334 7.32 -8.73 -17.33
C ALA A 334 8.35 -7.60 -17.21
N LYS A 335 7.94 -6.37 -17.58
CA LYS A 335 8.77 -5.15 -17.48
C LYS A 335 8.34 -4.23 -16.35
N GLU A 336 7.20 -4.55 -15.75
CA GLU A 336 6.62 -3.88 -14.60
C GLU A 336 5.78 -4.90 -13.83
N LEU A 337 5.84 -4.85 -12.51
CA LEU A 337 5.04 -5.70 -11.63
C LEU A 337 4.20 -4.84 -10.69
N ILE A 338 2.91 -5.13 -10.63
CA ILE A 338 2.03 -4.67 -9.56
C ILE A 338 1.75 -5.88 -8.66
N VAL A 339 2.29 -5.87 -7.45
CA VAL A 339 2.15 -6.95 -6.48
C VAL A 339 1.08 -6.57 -5.47
N ILE A 340 0.00 -7.35 -5.40
CA ILE A 340 -1.06 -7.16 -4.41
C ILE A 340 -0.90 -8.20 -3.30
N ASP A 341 -0.27 -7.79 -2.21
CA ASP A 341 0.08 -8.64 -1.07
C ASP A 341 -0.93 -8.48 0.07
N VAL A 342 -1.69 -9.54 0.31
CA VAL A 342 -2.66 -9.66 1.41
C VAL A 342 -2.03 -10.22 2.69
N LYS A 343 -0.70 -10.39 2.71
CA LYS A 343 0.10 -10.91 3.83
C LYS A 343 -0.40 -12.26 4.33
N GLY A 344 -0.78 -13.14 3.40
CA GLY A 344 -1.30 -14.47 3.74
C GLY A 344 -0.23 -15.41 4.30
N PRO A 345 -0.67 -16.53 4.90
CA PRO A 345 0.23 -17.53 5.45
C PRO A 345 0.86 -18.32 4.30
N GLY A 346 2.19 -18.33 4.21
CA GLY A 346 2.88 -19.06 3.16
C GLY A 346 4.35 -18.70 3.04
N VAL A 347 5.07 -19.44 2.19
CA VAL A 347 6.47 -19.20 1.88
C VAL A 347 6.55 -18.12 0.80
N ILE A 348 7.19 -17.00 1.13
CA ILE A 348 7.54 -15.97 0.15
C ILE A 348 8.93 -16.31 -0.39
N LYS A 349 8.99 -16.73 -1.65
CA LYS A 349 10.24 -17.05 -2.34
C LYS A 349 11.09 -15.79 -2.49
N PRO A 350 12.40 -15.81 -2.13
CA PRO A 350 13.27 -14.66 -2.35
C PRO A 350 13.55 -14.51 -3.84
N VAL A 351 13.13 -13.39 -4.42
CA VAL A 351 13.30 -13.08 -5.85
C VAL A 351 14.08 -11.78 -6.00
N LYS A 352 15.16 -11.81 -6.77
CA LYS A 352 15.95 -10.62 -7.08
C LYS A 352 15.35 -9.92 -8.29
N ILE A 353 14.72 -8.77 -8.06
CA ILE A 353 14.14 -7.95 -9.13
C ILE A 353 15.27 -7.34 -9.97
N PRO A 354 15.27 -7.53 -11.30
CA PRO A 354 16.15 -6.81 -12.22
C PRO A 354 16.02 -5.29 -12.04
N ARG A 355 17.11 -4.56 -12.29
CA ARG A 355 17.16 -3.12 -12.02
C ARG A 355 16.25 -2.31 -12.93
N ASP A 356 16.03 -2.78 -14.14
CA ASP A 356 15.21 -2.18 -15.18
C ASP A 356 13.71 -2.46 -15.01
N ILE A 357 13.31 -3.18 -13.97
CA ILE A 357 11.91 -3.54 -13.70
C ILE A 357 11.40 -2.74 -12.51
N CYS A 358 10.29 -2.03 -12.72
CA CYS A 358 9.56 -1.35 -11.65
C CYS A 358 8.66 -2.35 -10.93
N GLU A 359 8.79 -2.46 -9.60
CA GLU A 359 7.89 -3.23 -8.74
C GLU A 359 7.11 -2.27 -7.85
N ILE A 360 5.79 -2.26 -8.00
CA ILE A 360 4.85 -1.49 -7.19
C ILE A 360 4.10 -2.49 -6.30
N THR A 361 4.26 -2.39 -4.99
CA THR A 361 3.57 -3.28 -4.05
C THR A 361 2.41 -2.56 -3.37
N ILE A 362 1.21 -3.11 -3.51
CA ILE A 362 -0.01 -2.70 -2.83
C ILE A 362 -0.22 -3.68 -1.67
N SER A 363 -0.22 -3.18 -0.44
CA SER A 363 -0.49 -4.00 0.75
C SER A 363 -1.08 -3.14 1.86
N SER A 364 -1.93 -3.73 2.70
CA SER A 364 -2.53 -2.97 3.80
C SER A 364 -1.64 -2.94 5.04
N LYS A 365 -1.67 -1.80 5.72
CA LYS A 365 -1.15 -1.66 7.10
C LYS A 365 -2.18 -2.08 8.14
N TRP A 366 -3.46 -2.06 7.76
CA TRP A 366 -4.54 -2.55 8.58
C TRP A 366 -4.60 -4.08 8.51
N GLY A 367 -5.09 -4.68 9.58
CA GLY A 367 -5.31 -6.13 9.59
C GLY A 367 -6.48 -6.50 8.69
N LEU A 368 -6.26 -7.45 7.77
CA LEU A 368 -7.27 -7.92 6.81
C LEU A 368 -8.12 -9.08 7.34
N GLY A 369 -7.95 -9.42 8.62
CA GLY A 369 -8.70 -10.47 9.29
C GLY A 369 -8.10 -11.88 9.25
N THR A 370 -8.87 -12.89 9.66
CA THR A 370 -8.44 -14.30 9.70
C THR A 370 -8.61 -14.95 8.33
N VAL A 371 -7.63 -15.77 7.92
CA VAL A 371 -7.55 -16.39 6.57
C VAL A 371 -8.71 -17.33 6.24
N LEU A 372 -9.24 -18.06 7.24
CA LEU A 372 -10.28 -19.08 7.04
C LEU A 372 -11.67 -18.64 7.53
N LEU A 373 -11.83 -17.37 7.91
CA LEU A 373 -13.10 -16.82 8.37
C LEU A 373 -13.63 -15.86 7.31
N PHE A 374 -14.63 -16.30 6.57
CA PHE A 374 -15.31 -15.53 5.53
C PHE A 374 -16.55 -14.87 6.13
N ASP A 375 -16.53 -13.54 6.17
CA ASP A 375 -17.57 -12.66 6.69
C ASP A 375 -17.81 -11.51 5.71
N LYS A 376 -19.08 -11.25 5.42
CA LYS A 376 -19.53 -10.27 4.42
C LYS A 376 -19.09 -8.84 4.74
N GLU A 377 -19.32 -8.40 5.97
CA GLU A 377 -18.98 -7.03 6.38
C GLU A 377 -17.47 -6.81 6.32
N ARG A 378 -16.70 -7.82 6.75
CA ARG A 378 -15.25 -7.81 6.61
C ARG A 378 -14.80 -7.78 5.15
N ALA A 379 -15.43 -8.56 4.27
CA ALA A 379 -15.08 -8.58 2.86
C ALA A 379 -15.30 -7.21 2.20
N ILE A 380 -16.43 -6.55 2.51
CA ILE A 380 -16.73 -5.18 2.05
C ILE A 380 -15.67 -4.19 2.57
N TRP A 381 -15.31 -4.28 3.85
CA TRP A 381 -14.30 -3.41 4.44
C TRP A 381 -12.91 -3.63 3.83
N ASN A 382 -12.50 -4.88 3.62
CA ASN A 382 -11.24 -5.23 2.96
C ASN A 382 -11.20 -4.73 1.50
N MET A 383 -12.30 -4.86 0.74
CA MET A 383 -12.41 -4.28 -0.60
C MET A 383 -12.21 -2.77 -0.56
N GLN A 384 -12.83 -2.09 0.41
CA GLN A 384 -12.68 -0.65 0.53
C GLN A 384 -11.23 -0.25 0.90
N LEU A 385 -10.58 -0.99 1.79
CA LEU A 385 -9.15 -0.80 2.09
C LEU A 385 -8.27 -1.04 0.86
N GLY A 386 -8.52 -2.10 0.09
CA GLY A 386 -7.77 -2.41 -1.13
C GLY A 386 -7.87 -1.31 -2.16
N TYR A 387 -9.06 -0.75 -2.32
CA TYR A 387 -9.29 0.41 -3.18
C TYR A 387 -8.48 1.64 -2.71
N LEU A 388 -8.60 2.01 -1.43
CA LEU A 388 -7.92 3.20 -0.89
C LEU A 388 -6.40 3.06 -0.86
N ASP A 389 -5.87 1.89 -0.49
CA ASP A 389 -4.44 1.58 -0.51
C ASP A 389 -3.87 1.68 -1.93
N THR A 390 -4.62 1.20 -2.93
CA THR A 390 -4.22 1.30 -4.34
C THR A 390 -4.20 2.75 -4.80
N MET A 391 -5.26 3.51 -4.52
CA MET A 391 -5.32 4.93 -4.86
C MET A 391 -4.19 5.74 -4.20
N ARG A 392 -3.80 5.43 -2.95
CA ARG A 392 -2.61 6.01 -2.31
C ARG A 392 -1.30 5.60 -2.96
N THR A 393 -1.16 4.32 -3.30
CA THR A 393 0.05 3.78 -3.92
C THR A 393 0.35 4.49 -5.25
N PHE A 394 -0.69 4.87 -6.00
CA PHE A 394 -0.58 5.63 -7.25
C PHE A 394 -0.73 7.16 -7.08
N HIS A 395 -0.57 7.68 -5.86
CA HIS A 395 -0.60 9.11 -5.55
C HIS A 395 -1.89 9.84 -6.00
N ARG A 396 -3.05 9.17 -5.89
CA ARG A 396 -4.37 9.80 -6.04
C ARG A 396 -4.97 10.24 -4.72
N TYR A 397 -4.55 9.59 -3.63
CA TYR A 397 -4.73 10.05 -2.26
C TYR A 397 -3.38 10.17 -1.58
N GLU A 398 -3.31 11.03 -0.58
CA GLU A 398 -2.15 11.24 0.27
C GLU A 398 -2.35 10.51 1.62
N GLY A 399 -1.36 10.63 2.50
CA GLY A 399 -1.39 10.02 3.83
C GLY A 399 -0.77 8.63 3.89
N ASN A 400 -0.54 8.16 5.12
CA ASN A 400 0.22 6.95 5.41
C ASN A 400 -0.66 5.81 5.96
N TRP A 401 -1.56 6.11 6.89
CA TRP A 401 -2.52 5.19 7.50
C TRP A 401 -3.93 5.44 6.98
N TYR A 402 -4.30 6.71 6.77
CA TYR A 402 -5.60 7.16 6.27
C TYR A 402 -5.49 7.72 4.85
N ALA A 403 -6.55 7.59 4.06
CA ALA A 403 -6.59 8.15 2.72
C ALA A 403 -6.99 9.62 2.84
N LEU A 404 -6.06 10.52 2.53
CA LEU A 404 -6.26 11.95 2.63
C LEU A 404 -6.44 12.56 1.24
N GLU A 405 -7.35 13.53 1.12
CA GLU A 405 -7.51 14.25 -0.14
C GLU A 405 -6.21 14.94 -0.57
N PRO A 406 -5.84 14.87 -1.86
CA PRO A 406 -4.57 15.43 -2.35
C PRO A 406 -4.59 16.96 -2.49
N ASN A 407 -5.77 17.59 -2.53
CA ASN A 407 -5.93 19.00 -2.86
C ASN A 407 -5.35 19.92 -1.77
N ASN A 408 -4.33 20.71 -2.11
CA ASN A 408 -3.59 21.57 -1.19
C ASN A 408 -2.97 20.83 0.00
N TYR A 409 -2.76 19.51 -0.12
CA TYR A 409 -2.30 18.64 0.97
C TYR A 409 -1.03 19.17 1.63
N LYS A 410 0.02 19.50 0.84
CA LYS A 410 1.31 19.98 1.38
C LYS A 410 1.16 21.30 2.14
N LYS A 411 0.32 22.21 1.65
CA LYS A 411 0.10 23.52 2.28
C LYS A 411 -0.70 23.40 3.57
N GLU A 412 -1.77 22.62 3.56
CA GLU A 412 -2.59 22.40 4.76
C GLU A 412 -1.81 21.63 5.83
N ALA A 413 -0.97 20.66 5.46
CA ALA A 413 -0.06 19.98 6.39
C ALA A 413 0.91 20.96 7.09
N VAL A 414 1.54 21.86 6.32
CA VAL A 414 2.45 22.88 6.87
C VAL A 414 1.71 23.89 7.73
N LYS A 415 0.51 24.31 7.34
CA LYS A 415 -0.35 25.22 8.10
C LYS A 415 -0.77 24.61 9.44
N LEU A 416 -1.21 23.36 9.44
CA LEU A 416 -1.55 22.62 10.66
C LEU A 416 -0.35 22.52 11.60
N THR A 417 0.82 22.16 11.06
CA THR A 417 2.07 22.12 11.83
C THR A 417 2.42 23.47 12.44
N LYS A 418 2.32 24.55 11.66
CA LYS A 418 2.59 25.90 12.14
C LYS A 418 1.65 26.29 13.28
N HIS A 419 0.35 26.05 13.14
CA HIS A 419 -0.64 26.36 14.17
C HIS A 419 -0.40 25.56 15.45
N PHE A 420 -0.10 24.27 15.34
CA PHE A 420 0.20 23.45 16.50
C PHE A 420 1.49 23.92 17.22
N LEU A 421 2.55 24.25 16.48
CA LEU A 421 3.77 24.81 17.10
C LEU A 421 3.55 26.18 17.74
N MET A 422 2.63 27.00 17.21
CA MET A 422 2.23 28.27 17.83
C MET A 422 1.47 28.02 19.14
N TYR A 423 0.56 27.05 19.15
CA TYR A 423 -0.15 26.60 20.35
C TYR A 423 0.82 26.16 21.46
N LEU A 424 1.80 25.32 21.14
CA LEU A 424 2.81 24.88 22.12
C LEU A 424 3.64 26.05 22.70
N LYS A 425 3.78 27.15 21.96
CA LYS A 425 4.53 28.35 22.40
C LYS A 425 3.68 29.34 23.20
N SER A 426 2.36 29.41 22.96
CA SER A 426 1.45 30.33 23.63
C SER A 426 1.12 29.86 25.05
N GLN A 427 1.03 28.54 25.27
CA GLN A 427 0.72 27.97 26.57
C GLN A 427 1.88 28.15 27.55
N LYS A 428 1.75 29.07 28.52
CA LYS A 428 2.81 29.47 29.48
C LYS A 428 3.47 28.26 30.14
N ALA A 429 2.67 27.29 30.54
CA ALA A 429 3.12 26.11 31.26
C ALA A 429 3.82 25.05 30.38
N ILE A 430 3.67 25.13 29.05
CA ILE A 430 4.22 24.17 28.08
C ILE A 430 5.23 24.83 27.12
N LYS A 431 5.47 26.14 27.26
CA LYS A 431 6.40 26.94 26.43
C LYS A 431 7.81 26.35 26.30
N GLN A 432 8.27 25.60 27.31
CA GLN A 432 9.57 24.91 27.25
C GLN A 432 9.57 23.78 26.21
N LEU A 433 8.46 23.06 26.01
CA LEU A 433 8.35 22.00 25.00
C LEU A 433 8.40 22.54 23.58
N GLY A 434 7.77 23.69 23.31
CA GLY A 434 7.87 24.35 22.01
C GLY A 434 9.31 24.72 21.63
N LYS A 435 10.22 24.82 22.61
CA LYS A 435 11.68 24.96 22.38
C LYS A 435 12.40 23.62 22.22
N LYS A 436 11.85 22.52 22.73
CA LYS A 436 12.38 21.15 22.56
C LYS A 436 12.02 20.57 21.18
N VAL A 437 10.81 20.81 20.70
CA VAL A 437 10.31 20.33 19.40
C VAL A 437 10.76 21.26 18.27
N THR A 438 12.05 21.23 17.95
CA THR A 438 12.64 21.99 16.84
C THR A 438 12.64 21.17 15.54
N PRO A 439 12.75 21.81 14.36
CA PRO A 439 12.94 21.08 13.11
C PRO A 439 14.12 20.10 13.16
N ARG A 440 15.21 20.48 13.84
CA ARG A 440 16.38 19.60 14.06
C ARG A 440 16.02 18.38 14.89
N TRP A 441 15.23 18.56 15.96
CA TRP A 441 14.74 17.45 16.79
C TRP A 441 13.83 16.51 16.00
N MET A 442 12.94 17.05 15.15
CA MET A 442 12.06 16.24 14.29
C MET A 442 12.87 15.37 13.32
N VAL A 443 13.87 15.97 12.67
CA VAL A 443 14.79 15.26 11.76
C VAL A 443 15.55 14.16 12.48
N GLN A 444 16.04 14.40 13.72
CA GLN A 444 16.69 13.37 14.54
C GLN A 444 15.78 12.17 14.83
N HIS A 445 14.46 12.40 14.89
CA HIS A 445 13.45 11.38 15.10
C HIS A 445 12.84 10.88 13.79
N HIS A 446 13.48 11.15 12.65
CA HIS A 446 13.06 10.72 11.31
C HIS A 446 11.67 11.25 10.87
N VAL A 447 11.24 12.38 11.43
CA VAL A 447 10.00 13.06 11.03
C VAL A 447 10.33 14.31 10.22
N GLN A 448 9.73 14.44 9.03
CA GLN A 448 9.82 15.66 8.22
C GLN A 448 9.02 16.78 8.93
N PRO A 449 9.64 17.93 9.22
CA PRO A 449 8.96 19.04 9.88
C PRO A 449 7.65 19.46 9.22
N GLU A 450 7.56 19.43 7.90
CA GLU A 450 6.38 19.84 7.14
C GLU A 450 5.18 18.91 7.33
N LEU A 451 5.42 17.62 7.59
CA LEU A 451 4.39 16.60 7.79
C LEU A 451 4.24 16.19 9.25
N PHE A 452 4.88 16.91 10.17
CA PHE A 452 4.91 16.55 11.59
C PHE A 452 3.50 16.41 12.18
N SER A 453 2.62 17.38 11.92
CA SER A 453 1.24 17.29 12.40
C SER A 453 0.38 16.28 11.66
N ILE A 454 0.70 15.94 10.41
CA ILE A 454 0.00 14.84 9.71
C ILE A 454 0.36 13.50 10.33
N TYR A 455 1.65 13.28 10.63
CA TYR A 455 2.07 12.11 11.38
C TYR A 455 1.34 12.01 12.74
N LEU A 456 1.24 13.12 13.49
CA LEU A 456 0.50 13.14 14.75
C LEU A 456 -1.01 12.89 14.55
N LEU A 457 -1.60 13.46 13.50
CA LEU A 457 -3.01 13.29 13.15
C LEU A 457 -3.33 11.83 12.88
N GLU A 458 -2.61 11.20 11.96
CA GLU A 458 -2.84 9.80 11.56
C GLU A 458 -2.54 8.82 12.70
N GLU A 459 -1.45 9.01 13.45
CA GLU A 459 -1.15 8.14 14.59
C GLU A 459 -2.17 8.30 15.72
N THR A 460 -2.64 9.51 15.99
CA THR A 460 -3.71 9.74 16.98
C THR A 460 -5.01 9.07 16.54
N ALA A 461 -5.42 9.28 15.29
CA ALA A 461 -6.60 8.61 14.73
C ALA A 461 -6.48 7.09 14.81
N ARG A 462 -5.32 6.51 14.47
CA ARG A 462 -5.03 5.07 14.58
C ARG A 462 -5.16 4.55 16.01
N ILE A 463 -4.63 5.26 17.00
CA ILE A 463 -4.73 4.86 18.42
C ILE A 463 -6.17 4.91 18.92
N LEU A 464 -6.96 5.85 18.40
CA LEU A 464 -8.37 5.99 18.72
C LEU A 464 -9.29 5.07 17.88
N SER A 465 -8.74 4.31 16.95
CA SER A 465 -9.47 3.41 16.05
C SER A 465 -10.52 4.12 15.17
N VAL A 466 -10.20 5.31 14.67
CA VAL A 466 -11.03 5.99 13.66
C VAL A 466 -11.13 5.13 12.40
N ASP A 467 -12.30 5.11 11.74
CA ASP A 467 -12.57 4.27 10.57
C ASP A 467 -11.61 4.59 9.39
N PRO A 468 -10.74 3.65 8.96
CA PRO A 468 -9.81 3.88 7.87
C PRO A 468 -10.39 3.63 6.48
N SER A 469 -11.65 3.20 6.36
CA SER A 469 -12.28 2.84 5.09
C SER A 469 -12.88 4.03 4.31
N ARG A 470 -12.59 5.25 4.76
CA ARG A 470 -13.07 6.50 4.16
C ARG A 470 -11.92 7.39 3.71
N VAL A 471 -12.22 8.27 2.76
CA VAL A 471 -11.35 9.38 2.39
C VAL A 471 -11.68 10.56 3.31
N TYR A 472 -10.65 11.22 3.82
CA TYR A 472 -10.80 12.39 4.70
C TYR A 472 -10.04 13.59 4.14
N THR A 473 -10.58 14.77 4.36
CA THR A 473 -9.75 15.98 4.46
C THR A 473 -8.99 16.00 5.79
N ILE A 474 -7.95 16.82 5.89
CA ILE A 474 -7.21 17.02 7.14
C ILE A 474 -8.13 17.51 8.26
N ASP A 475 -9.10 18.36 7.93
CA ASP A 475 -10.05 18.93 8.89
C ASP A 475 -11.11 17.92 9.31
N GLU A 476 -11.67 17.13 8.39
CA GLU A 476 -12.60 16.04 8.74
C GLU A 476 -11.96 15.00 9.65
N LEU A 477 -10.73 14.57 9.37
CA LEU A 477 -10.03 13.62 10.25
C LEU A 477 -9.73 14.23 11.63
N SER A 478 -9.39 15.52 11.66
CA SER A 478 -9.20 16.25 12.92
C SER A 478 -10.49 16.28 13.74
N ASP A 479 -11.61 16.50 13.06
CA ASP A 479 -12.92 16.59 13.68
C ASP A 479 -13.39 15.25 14.23
N GLU A 480 -13.18 14.18 13.46
CA GLU A 480 -13.51 12.79 13.83
C GLU A 480 -12.71 12.33 15.06
N ILE A 481 -11.41 12.66 15.12
CA ILE A 481 -10.58 12.40 16.31
C ILE A 481 -11.20 13.04 17.56
N VAL A 482 -11.68 14.28 17.46
CA VAL A 482 -12.28 14.98 18.61
C VAL A 482 -13.62 14.33 18.99
N THR A 483 -14.43 13.92 18.02
CA THR A 483 -15.70 13.23 18.24
C THR A 483 -15.48 11.90 18.97
N VAL A 484 -14.68 11.00 18.39
CA VAL A 484 -14.36 9.68 18.94
C VAL A 484 -13.67 9.76 20.32
N PHE A 485 -12.86 10.81 20.55
CA PHE A 485 -12.24 11.00 21.86
C PHE A 485 -13.21 11.50 22.94
N ASN A 486 -14.25 12.25 22.56
CA ASN A 486 -15.24 12.82 23.50
C ASN A 486 -16.38 11.85 23.82
N GLU A 487 -16.74 10.97 22.90
CA GLU A 487 -17.65 9.87 23.16
C GLU A 487 -17.09 9.03 24.31
N LYS A 488 -17.74 9.13 25.48
CA LYS A 488 -17.36 8.35 26.67
C LYS A 488 -17.35 6.87 26.29
N ASN A 489 -16.36 6.11 26.79
CA ASN A 489 -16.29 4.65 26.71
C ASN A 489 -17.44 3.95 27.50
N ASP A 490 -18.67 4.45 27.42
CA ASP A 490 -19.86 3.75 27.91
C ASP A 490 -20.49 3.07 26.68
N ASP A 491 -20.39 1.74 26.68
CA ASP A 491 -20.74 0.80 25.59
C ASP A 491 -19.83 0.83 24.35
N VAL A 492 -18.74 0.05 24.42
CA VAL A 492 -18.01 -0.47 23.26
C VAL A 492 -18.93 -1.45 22.51
N ASN A 493 -19.95 -0.93 21.84
CA ASN A 493 -20.81 -1.71 20.94
C ASN A 493 -20.41 -1.57 19.46
N ASP A 494 -19.51 -0.66 19.11
CA ASP A 494 -18.84 -0.64 17.81
C ASP A 494 -17.45 -1.28 17.89
N GLN A 495 -17.42 -2.57 18.26
CA GLN A 495 -16.29 -3.45 17.95
C GLN A 495 -16.21 -3.60 16.42
N MET A 496 -15.65 -2.60 15.74
CA MET A 496 -15.41 -2.60 14.30
C MET A 496 -14.71 -3.89 13.86
N LEU A 497 -15.45 -4.85 13.30
CA LEU A 497 -15.02 -5.94 12.40
C LEU A 497 -13.72 -6.70 12.73
N LEU A 498 -13.16 -6.61 13.94
CA LEU A 498 -11.87 -7.19 14.28
C LEU A 498 -11.92 -8.71 14.11
N SER A 499 -10.89 -9.27 13.47
CA SER A 499 -10.77 -10.74 13.41
C SER A 499 -10.36 -11.28 14.75
N LEU A 500 -10.47 -12.59 14.94
CA LEU A 500 -10.08 -13.20 16.22
C LEU A 500 -8.64 -12.84 16.64
N SER A 501 -7.70 -12.86 15.71
CA SER A 501 -6.30 -12.49 15.98
C SER A 501 -6.13 -11.02 16.32
N GLU A 502 -6.85 -10.13 15.63
CA GLU A 502 -6.80 -8.69 15.88
C GLU A 502 -7.52 -8.34 17.18
N TRP A 503 -8.62 -9.02 17.48
CA TRP A 503 -9.34 -8.92 18.73
C TRP A 503 -8.46 -9.43 19.88
N LEU A 504 -7.73 -10.54 19.73
CA LEU A 504 -6.77 -10.98 20.75
C LEU A 504 -5.64 -9.97 20.94
N ALA A 505 -5.12 -9.41 19.85
CA ALA A 505 -4.10 -8.36 19.92
C ALA A 505 -4.64 -7.09 20.59
N ASP A 506 -5.88 -6.69 20.26
CA ASP A 506 -6.53 -5.52 20.82
C ASP A 506 -6.93 -5.74 22.28
N TYR A 507 -7.47 -6.91 22.63
CA TYR A 507 -7.74 -7.32 24.01
C TYR A 507 -6.47 -7.31 24.84
N VAL A 508 -5.37 -7.89 24.35
CA VAL A 508 -4.07 -7.82 25.05
C VAL A 508 -3.63 -6.37 25.20
N LYS A 509 -3.77 -5.54 24.17
CA LYS A 509 -3.47 -4.10 24.28
C LYS A 509 -4.32 -3.45 25.37
N GLN A 510 -5.64 -3.62 25.36
CA GLN A 510 -6.59 -2.99 26.28
C GLN A 510 -6.47 -3.50 27.72
N THR A 511 -6.16 -4.78 27.92
CA THR A 511 -6.00 -5.39 29.25
C THR A 511 -4.62 -5.22 29.86
N VAL A 512 -3.60 -4.94 29.06
CA VAL A 512 -2.33 -4.45 29.57
C VAL A 512 -2.56 -3.05 30.14
N PRO A 513 -2.19 -2.77 31.41
CA PRO A 513 -2.43 -1.48 32.07
C PRO A 513 -1.74 -0.28 31.37
N LEU A 514 -0.97 -0.51 30.31
CA LEU A 514 -0.22 0.46 29.51
C LEU A 514 -0.58 0.36 28.00
N SER A 515 -1.86 0.19 27.65
CA SER A 515 -2.30 0.30 26.24
C SER A 515 -1.96 1.68 25.65
N GLU A 516 -1.69 1.79 24.33
CA GLU A 516 -1.41 3.09 23.69
C GLU A 516 -2.55 4.11 23.93
N LYS A 517 -3.81 3.65 23.85
CA LYS A 517 -5.01 4.47 24.11
C LYS A 517 -5.10 4.89 25.57
N THR A 518 -4.86 3.98 26.51
CA THR A 518 -4.86 4.28 27.95
C THR A 518 -3.77 5.27 28.31
N VAL A 519 -2.56 5.09 27.77
CA VAL A 519 -1.44 6.03 27.97
C VAL A 519 -1.78 7.39 27.38
N LEU A 520 -2.40 7.46 26.19
CA LEU A 520 -2.85 8.71 25.58
C LEU A 520 -3.89 9.43 26.45
N THR A 521 -4.96 8.76 26.86
CA THR A 521 -6.03 9.33 27.72
C THR A 521 -5.49 9.75 29.09
N TYR A 522 -4.60 8.95 29.68
CA TYR A 522 -3.95 9.30 30.94
C TYR A 522 -3.10 10.57 30.79
N ASN A 523 -2.27 10.68 29.75
CA ASN A 523 -1.48 11.87 29.49
C ASN A 523 -2.38 13.09 29.23
N TYR A 524 -3.49 12.93 28.51
CA TYR A 524 -4.47 13.99 28.26
C TYR A 524 -5.03 14.60 29.55
N HIS A 525 -5.51 13.78 30.49
CA HIS A 525 -6.03 14.27 31.77
C HIS A 525 -4.92 14.75 32.71
N LEU A 526 -3.73 14.16 32.63
CA LEU A 526 -2.58 14.61 33.41
C LEU A 526 -2.12 16.00 32.99
N ILE A 527 -2.20 16.33 31.70
CA ILE A 527 -1.94 17.67 31.17
C ILE A 527 -2.95 18.69 31.71
N GLU A 528 -4.23 18.33 31.84
CA GLU A 528 -5.27 19.21 32.41
C GLU A 528 -5.04 19.50 33.90
N THR A 529 -4.51 18.52 34.65
CA THR A 529 -4.42 18.58 36.12
C THR A 529 -3.05 18.95 36.66
N LYS A 530 -1.96 18.61 35.97
CA LYS A 530 -0.57 18.75 36.46
C LYS A 530 0.40 19.22 35.38
N VAL A 531 0.18 20.44 34.91
CA VAL A 531 0.93 21.04 33.80
C VAL A 531 2.45 21.12 34.04
N GLU A 532 2.87 21.21 35.30
CA GLU A 532 4.29 21.32 35.71
C GLU A 532 5.12 20.05 35.39
N ILE A 533 4.48 18.89 35.28
CA ILE A 533 5.16 17.59 35.10
C ILE A 533 5.36 17.26 33.61
N ILE A 534 4.65 17.94 32.71
CA ILE A 534 4.67 17.66 31.26
C ILE A 534 6.09 17.72 30.69
N GLY A 535 6.91 18.67 31.16
CA GLY A 535 8.31 18.79 30.74
C GLY A 535 9.13 17.52 30.98
N ARG A 536 8.91 16.84 32.12
CA ARG A 536 9.58 15.58 32.50
C ARG A 536 8.97 14.39 31.75
N LEU A 537 7.64 14.35 31.61
CA LEU A 537 6.96 13.29 30.85
C LEU A 537 7.41 13.28 29.40
N PHE A 538 7.59 14.45 28.79
CA PHE A 538 8.11 14.57 27.43
C PHE A 538 9.51 13.95 27.29
N ASP A 539 10.38 14.15 28.28
CA ASP A 539 11.74 13.60 28.24
C ASP A 539 11.76 12.06 28.40
N ILE A 540 10.73 11.49 29.05
CA ILE A 540 10.57 10.03 29.21
C ILE A 540 9.86 9.41 28.00
N SER A 541 8.77 10.01 27.55
CA SER A 541 7.91 9.52 26.46
C SER A 541 7.26 10.67 25.71
N TRP A 542 7.97 11.22 24.74
CA TRP A 542 7.52 12.40 24.01
C TRP A 542 6.29 12.16 23.12
N LYS A 543 6.13 10.95 22.55
CA LYS A 543 5.06 10.65 21.57
C LYS A 543 3.66 10.81 22.17
N PRO A 544 3.30 10.10 23.26
CA PRO A 544 1.96 10.20 23.84
C PRO A 544 1.68 11.60 24.40
N VAL A 545 2.71 12.28 24.92
CA VAL A 545 2.59 13.65 25.41
C VAL A 545 2.22 14.61 24.27
N LEU A 546 2.90 14.50 23.12
CA LEU A 546 2.58 15.33 21.96
C LEU A 546 1.21 15.01 21.37
N GLN A 547 0.80 13.74 21.34
CA GLN A 547 -0.53 13.34 20.88
C GLN A 547 -1.63 13.89 21.80
N ALA A 548 -1.45 13.80 23.12
CA ALA A 548 -2.39 14.38 24.08
C ALA A 548 -2.50 15.90 23.95
N LEU A 549 -1.37 16.60 23.81
CA LEU A 549 -1.34 18.04 23.53
C LEU A 549 -1.97 18.39 22.17
N PHE A 550 -1.83 17.51 21.19
CA PHE A 550 -2.43 17.67 19.87
C PHE A 550 -3.96 17.56 19.95
N ILE A 551 -4.51 16.63 20.74
CA ILE A 551 -5.96 16.54 20.97
C ILE A 551 -6.49 17.82 21.63
N HIS A 552 -5.79 18.35 22.65
CA HIS A 552 -6.13 19.65 23.26
C HIS A 552 -6.17 20.77 22.22
N PHE A 553 -5.13 20.85 21.39
CA PHE A 553 -5.08 21.81 20.28
C PHE A 553 -6.25 21.65 19.30
N LEU A 554 -6.60 20.42 18.91
CA LEU A 554 -7.73 20.16 17.99
C LEU A 554 -9.08 20.58 18.61
N LYS A 555 -9.26 20.36 19.92
CA LYS A 555 -10.47 20.80 20.65
C LYS A 555 -10.56 22.33 20.72
N GLU A 556 -9.46 23.01 21.02
CA GLU A 556 -9.42 24.48 21.08
C GLU A 556 -9.61 25.12 19.71
N ARG A 557 -9.21 24.45 18.62
CA ARG A 557 -9.41 24.94 17.24
C ARG A 557 -10.89 25.00 16.84
N LYS A 558 -11.76 24.20 17.47
CA LYS A 558 -13.21 24.16 17.22
C LYS A 558 -14.00 25.28 17.94
N ILE A 559 -13.33 26.12 18.73
CA ILE A 559 -13.89 27.32 19.40
C ILE A 559 -13.29 28.56 18.74
#